data_AF-A0A484RFH8-F1
#
_entry.id   AF-A0A484RFH8-F1
#
_cell.length_a   1.000
_cell.length_b   1.000
_cell.length_c   1.000
_cell.angle_alpha   90.00
_cell.angle_beta   90.00
_cell.angle_gamma   90.00
#
_symmetry.space_group_name_H-M   'P 1'
#
loop_
_entity.id
_entity.type
_entity.pdbx_description
1 polymer ?
#
loop_
_entity_poly.entity_id
_entity_poly.type
_entity_poly.pdbx_seq_one_letter_code
_entity_poly.pdbx_strand_id
1 'polypeptide(L)'
;MTATPSVTVPLYRLAHGRSGDKGDISNLSLIAWTPACYDVLAEQVTEKRVADWFAHRRPRAVTRYLLPTLHAMNLVLDGVLDGGVNDALNLDTHGKTLSFWLLDMPVEVDAELARTLPDVPARAN
;
A
#
# COMPACT_ATOMS: atom_id res chain seq x y z
N MET A 1 -10.95 -23.42 -18.72
CA MET A 1 -10.05 -22.58 -17.91
C MET A 1 -10.13 -23.06 -16.49
N THR A 2 -9.18 -23.88 -16.04
CA THR A 2 -9.03 -24.22 -14.63
C THR A 2 -8.55 -22.98 -13.89
N ALA A 3 -9.27 -22.54 -12.85
CA ALA A 3 -8.84 -21.43 -12.02
C ALA A 3 -7.51 -21.79 -11.36
N THR A 4 -6.49 -20.96 -11.53
CA THR A 4 -5.21 -21.17 -10.84
C THR A 4 -5.43 -20.88 -9.34
N PRO A 5 -4.91 -21.73 -8.43
CA PRO A 5 -5.06 -21.49 -7.00
C PRO A 5 -4.40 -20.18 -6.59
N SER A 6 -5.10 -19.35 -5.80
CA SER A 6 -4.58 -18.12 -5.20
C SER A 6 -4.22 -18.31 -3.73
N VAL A 7 -3.31 -17.48 -3.24
CA VAL A 7 -2.93 -17.35 -1.82
C VAL A 7 -2.94 -15.89 -1.41
N THR A 8 -3.44 -15.60 -0.21
CA THR A 8 -3.41 -14.26 0.36
C THR A 8 -2.05 -13.97 0.96
N VAL A 9 -1.42 -12.86 0.57
CA VAL A 9 -0.16 -12.37 1.14
C VAL A 9 -0.22 -10.86 1.38
N PRO A 10 0.56 -10.33 2.32
CA PRO A 10 0.66 -8.89 2.54
C PRO A 10 1.46 -8.20 1.43
N LEU A 11 1.12 -6.93 1.15
CA LEU A 11 1.75 -6.12 0.11
C LEU A 11 3.28 -6.00 0.21
N TYR A 12 3.87 -6.07 1.41
CA TYR A 12 5.34 -6.00 1.57
C TYR A 12 6.06 -7.12 0.81
N ARG A 13 5.39 -8.25 0.56
CA ARG A 13 5.96 -9.35 -0.24
C ARG A 13 6.02 -9.01 -1.73
N LEU A 14 5.25 -8.04 -2.20
CA LEU A 14 5.16 -7.65 -3.61
C LEU A 14 5.83 -6.31 -3.91
N ALA A 15 5.98 -5.45 -2.91
CA ALA A 15 6.46 -4.09 -3.11
C ALA A 15 7.21 -3.52 -1.90
N HIS A 16 7.98 -2.46 -2.14
CA HIS A 16 8.38 -1.53 -1.09
C HIS A 16 7.56 -0.25 -1.16
N GLY A 17 7.48 0.42 -0.01
CA GLY A 17 6.75 1.67 0.15
C GLY A 17 7.61 2.81 0.68
N ARG A 18 7.27 4.03 0.27
CA ARG A 18 7.74 5.26 0.92
C ARG A 18 6.53 6.14 1.19
N SER A 19 6.69 7.01 2.17
CA SER A 19 5.68 7.99 2.57
C SER A 19 6.30 9.39 2.52
N GLY A 20 5.48 10.35 2.12
CA GLY A 20 5.75 11.76 2.24
C GLY A 20 4.50 12.50 2.69
N ASP A 21 4.67 13.61 3.37
CA ASP A 21 3.58 14.44 3.87
C ASP A 21 3.62 15.84 3.26
N LYS A 22 2.44 16.43 3.07
CA LYS A 22 2.28 17.85 2.75
C LYS A 22 0.99 18.38 3.37
N GLY A 23 1.11 19.08 4.49
CA GLY A 23 -0.05 19.57 5.23
C GLY A 23 -0.86 18.42 5.81
N ASP A 24 -2.12 18.29 5.41
CA ASP A 24 -3.04 17.23 5.84
C ASP A 24 -3.14 16.09 4.80
N ILE A 25 -2.17 16.02 3.87
CA ILE A 25 -2.12 15.05 2.78
C ILE A 25 -0.95 14.10 3.02
N SER A 26 -1.20 12.80 2.88
CA SER A 26 -0.14 11.78 2.82
C SER A 26 -0.03 11.24 1.40
N ASN A 27 1.20 11.20 0.91
CA ASN A 27 1.57 10.57 -0.33
C ASN A 27 2.27 9.24 -0.01
N LEU A 28 1.78 8.14 -0.55
CA LEU A 28 2.33 6.81 -0.39
C LEU A 28 2.74 6.27 -1.77
N SER A 29 4.04 6.08 -1.97
CA SER A 29 4.53 5.37 -3.16
C SER A 29 4.60 3.88 -2.88
N LEU A 30 4.22 3.08 -3.87
CA LEU A 30 4.28 1.63 -3.85
C LEU A 30 4.98 1.16 -5.11
N ILE A 31 6.15 0.53 -4.97
CA ILE A 31 7.02 0.15 -6.08
C ILE A 31 7.21 -1.36 -6.02
N ALA A 32 6.81 -2.04 -7.09
CA ALA A 32 6.81 -3.50 -7.16
C ALA A 32 8.24 -4.06 -7.23
N TRP A 33 8.45 -5.23 -6.63
CA TRP A 33 9.73 -5.95 -6.73
C TRP A 33 10.00 -6.47 -8.15
N THR A 34 8.94 -6.85 -8.86
CA THR A 34 8.99 -7.36 -10.23
C THR A 34 7.80 -6.84 -11.05
N PRO A 35 7.89 -6.87 -12.40
CA PRO A 35 6.76 -6.51 -13.26
C PRO A 35 5.50 -7.34 -12.99
N ALA A 36 5.64 -8.65 -12.70
CA ALA A 36 4.51 -9.52 -12.37
C ALA A 36 3.84 -9.12 -11.05
N CYS A 37 4.61 -8.65 -10.06
CA CYS A 37 4.04 -8.08 -8.84
C CYS A 37 3.22 -6.83 -9.15
N TYR A 38 3.70 -5.96 -10.05
CA TYR A 38 2.99 -4.73 -10.43
C TYR A 38 1.59 -5.00 -10.99
N ASP A 39 1.42 -6.06 -11.78
CA ASP A 39 0.10 -6.42 -12.32
C ASP A 39 -0.91 -6.71 -11.19
N VAL A 40 -0.48 -7.45 -10.16
CA VAL A 40 -1.29 -7.70 -8.95
C VAL A 40 -1.61 -6.37 -8.23
N LEU A 41 -0.61 -5.49 -8.08
CA LEU A 41 -0.82 -4.20 -7.44
C LEU A 41 -1.85 -3.36 -8.22
N ALA A 42 -1.70 -3.27 -9.53
CA ALA A 42 -2.55 -2.47 -10.39
C ALA A 42 -4.01 -2.95 -10.39
N GLU A 43 -4.22 -4.25 -10.26
CA GLU A 43 -5.55 -4.85 -10.13
C GLU A 43 -6.19 -4.60 -8.75
N GLN A 44 -5.44 -4.83 -7.67
CA GLN A 44 -6.03 -4.92 -6.33
C GLN A 44 -5.85 -3.70 -5.45
N VAL A 45 -4.81 -2.89 -5.67
CA VAL A 45 -4.58 -1.66 -4.92
C VAL A 45 -5.35 -0.54 -5.58
N THR A 46 -6.67 -0.57 -5.38
CA THR A 46 -7.61 0.44 -5.90
C THR A 46 -7.85 1.55 -4.88
N GLU A 47 -8.29 2.72 -5.35
CA GLU A 47 -8.63 3.86 -4.47
C GLU A 47 -9.64 3.44 -3.39
N LYS A 48 -10.66 2.66 -3.77
CA LYS A 48 -11.66 2.14 -2.84
C LYS A 48 -11.04 1.22 -1.79
N ARG A 49 -10.23 0.22 -2.19
CA ARG A 49 -9.62 -0.71 -1.23
C ARG A 49 -8.66 0.01 -0.28
N VAL A 50 -7.93 1.00 -0.78
CA VAL A 50 -7.06 1.84 0.05
C VAL A 50 -7.89 2.70 1.00
N ALA A 51 -8.97 3.33 0.56
CA ALA A 51 -9.87 4.09 1.43
C ALA A 51 -10.45 3.22 2.56
N ASP A 52 -10.90 2.01 2.22
CA ASP A 52 -11.44 1.03 3.16
C ASP A 52 -10.35 0.57 4.16
N TRP A 53 -9.12 0.30 3.69
CA TRP A 53 -7.97 -0.08 4.54
C TRP A 53 -7.53 1.04 5.50
N PHE A 54 -7.67 2.29 5.08
CA PHE A 54 -7.36 3.48 5.88
C PHE A 54 -8.58 4.07 6.59
N ALA A 55 -9.71 3.34 6.71
CA ALA A 55 -10.94 3.86 7.30
C ALA A 55 -10.76 4.41 8.73
N HIS A 56 -9.80 3.88 9.51
CA HIS A 56 -9.46 4.39 10.84
C HIS A 56 -8.93 5.83 10.84
N ARG A 57 -8.36 6.30 9.72
CA ARG A 57 -7.94 7.69 9.49
C ARG A 57 -9.00 8.55 8.80
N ARG A 58 -10.11 7.96 8.37
CA ARG A 58 -11.22 8.65 7.71
C ARG A 58 -10.77 9.56 6.55
N PRO A 59 -10.03 9.03 5.55
CA PRO A 59 -9.60 9.82 4.40
C PRO A 59 -10.79 10.50 3.73
N ARG A 60 -10.65 11.79 3.41
CA ARG A 60 -11.65 12.53 2.64
C ARG A 60 -11.67 12.07 1.18
N ALA A 61 -10.48 11.80 0.64
CA ALA A 61 -10.30 11.31 -0.72
C ALA A 61 -9.05 10.42 -0.80
N VAL A 62 -9.08 9.47 -1.73
CA VAL A 62 -7.92 8.68 -2.14
C VAL A 62 -7.81 8.78 -3.64
N THR A 63 -6.66 9.22 -4.15
CA THR A 63 -6.36 9.28 -5.58
C THR A 63 -5.19 8.38 -5.93
N ARG A 64 -5.33 7.58 -6.99
CA ARG A 64 -4.31 6.64 -7.45
C ARG A 64 -3.73 7.04 -8.79
N TYR A 65 -2.41 7.18 -8.82
CA TYR A 65 -1.64 7.46 -10.03
C TYR A 65 -0.78 6.24 -10.38
N LEU A 66 -1.04 5.61 -11.52
CA LEU A 66 -0.26 4.47 -12.00
C LEU A 66 0.98 4.94 -12.77
N LEU A 67 2.11 4.26 -12.56
CA LEU A 67 3.40 4.52 -13.20
C LEU A 67 3.92 3.21 -13.81
N PRO A 68 3.30 2.69 -14.88
CA PRO A 68 3.56 1.35 -15.40
C PRO A 68 5.01 1.13 -15.85
N THR A 69 5.64 2.15 -16.44
CA THR A 69 7.05 2.10 -16.87
C THR A 69 8.02 1.94 -15.69
N LEU A 70 7.62 2.35 -14.49
CA LEU A 70 8.40 2.21 -13.26
C LEU A 70 7.92 1.04 -12.40
N HIS A 71 6.91 0.29 -12.85
CA HIS A 71 6.25 -0.77 -12.08
C HIS A 71 5.82 -0.27 -10.69
N ALA A 72 5.28 0.95 -10.65
CA ALA A 72 4.96 1.64 -9.41
C ALA A 72 3.60 2.33 -9.47
N MET A 73 3.12 2.76 -8.32
CA MET A 73 2.00 3.67 -8.21
C MET A 73 2.20 4.64 -7.05
N ASN A 74 1.47 5.74 -7.13
CA ASN A 74 1.43 6.76 -6.11
C ASN A 74 -0.01 6.93 -5.62
N LEU A 75 -0.22 6.82 -4.32
CA LEU A 75 -1.50 7.00 -3.66
C LEU A 75 -1.46 8.31 -2.88
N VAL A 76 -2.43 9.17 -3.12
CA VAL A 76 -2.57 10.43 -2.38
C VAL A 76 -3.81 10.32 -1.52
N LEU A 77 -3.62 10.42 -0.21
CA LEU A 77 -4.66 10.31 0.80
C LEU A 77 -4.84 11.69 1.44
N ASP A 78 -6.03 12.27 1.28
CA ASP A 78 -6.38 13.57 1.83
C ASP A 78 -7.06 13.42 3.19
N GLY A 79 -6.67 14.24 4.17
CA GLY A 79 -7.36 14.28 5.47
C GLY A 79 -6.90 13.22 6.48
N VAL A 80 -5.72 12.62 6.27
CA VAL A 80 -5.27 11.44 7.05
C VAL A 80 -4.20 11.76 8.09
N LEU A 81 -3.82 13.03 8.24
CA LEU A 81 -2.80 13.48 9.20
C LEU A 81 -3.39 14.28 10.36
N ASP A 82 -4.70 14.09 10.63
CA ASP A 82 -5.42 14.64 11.78
C ASP A 82 -5.21 16.15 11.99
N GLY A 83 -5.30 16.94 10.91
CA GLY A 83 -5.13 18.40 10.93
C GLY A 83 -3.72 18.87 10.55
N GLY A 84 -2.79 17.94 10.33
CA GLY A 84 -1.42 18.20 9.90
C GLY A 84 -0.41 18.25 11.06
N VAL A 85 0.87 18.27 10.71
CA VAL A 85 2.02 18.10 11.62
C VAL A 85 2.00 19.02 12.86
N ASN A 86 1.42 20.22 12.75
CA ASN A 86 1.43 21.22 13.82
C ASN A 86 0.30 21.09 14.85
N ASP A 87 -0.78 20.38 14.53
CA ASP A 87 -1.95 20.21 15.42
C ASP A 87 -2.23 18.74 15.78
N ALA A 88 -1.49 17.79 15.20
CA ALA A 88 -1.69 16.37 15.42
C ALA A 88 -1.10 15.90 16.78
N LEU A 89 -1.97 15.40 17.67
CA LEU A 89 -1.61 14.66 18.89
C LEU A 89 -1.15 13.22 18.64
N ASN A 90 -0.97 12.82 17.38
CA ASN A 90 -0.58 11.47 17.00
C ASN A 90 0.93 11.25 17.08
N LEU A 91 1.31 10.02 17.43
CA LEU A 91 2.70 9.56 17.50
C LEU A 91 3.45 9.61 16.16
N ASP A 92 2.74 9.63 15.03
CA ASP A 92 3.30 9.71 13.68
C ASP A 92 2.71 10.89 12.92
N THR A 93 2.98 12.09 13.40
CA THR A 93 2.54 13.36 12.80
C THR A 93 2.97 13.54 11.34
N HIS A 94 4.07 12.90 10.92
CA HIS A 94 4.56 12.94 9.54
C HIS A 94 4.04 11.81 8.65
N GLY A 95 3.19 10.91 9.17
CA GLY A 95 2.63 9.80 8.40
C GLY A 95 3.68 8.82 7.86
N LYS A 96 4.88 8.76 8.46
CA LYS A 96 5.97 7.90 7.99
C LYS A 96 5.63 6.42 8.10
N THR A 97 4.85 6.07 9.12
CA THR A 97 4.39 4.71 9.39
C THR A 97 3.24 4.28 8.48
N LEU A 98 2.53 5.23 7.83
CA LEU A 98 1.40 4.91 6.96
C LEU A 98 1.79 4.07 5.74
N SER A 99 3.03 4.20 5.25
CA SER A 99 3.52 3.29 4.20
C SER A 99 3.64 1.85 4.70
N PHE A 100 4.03 1.63 5.96
CA PHE A 100 4.07 0.28 6.54
C PHE A 100 2.67 -0.27 6.78
N TRP A 101 1.72 0.58 7.19
CA TRP A 101 0.31 0.18 7.27
C TRP A 101 -0.22 -0.26 5.90
N LEU A 102 0.03 0.51 4.84
CA LEU A 102 -0.34 0.12 3.48
C LEU A 102 0.30 -1.21 3.08
N LEU A 103 1.58 -1.41 3.38
CA LEU A 103 2.32 -2.63 3.03
C LEU A 103 1.81 -3.89 3.76
N ASP A 104 1.00 -3.74 4.80
CA ASP A 104 0.35 -4.88 5.47
C ASP A 104 -1.01 -5.23 4.85
N MET A 105 -1.51 -4.45 3.89
CA MET A 105 -2.78 -4.74 3.21
C MET A 105 -2.70 -6.10 2.48
N PRO A 106 -3.68 -7.00 2.70
CA PRO A 106 -3.70 -8.31 2.05
C PRO A 106 -4.08 -8.20 0.57
N VAL A 107 -3.40 -8.99 -0.27
CA VAL A 107 -3.69 -9.17 -1.70
C VAL A 107 -3.67 -10.65 -2.07
N GLU A 108 -4.48 -11.01 -3.06
CA GLU A 108 -4.50 -12.36 -3.62
C GLU A 108 -3.42 -12.52 -4.67
N VAL A 109 -2.64 -13.60 -4.61
CA VAL A 109 -1.55 -13.85 -5.55
C VAL A 109 -1.66 -15.28 -6.06
N ASP A 110 -1.40 -15.48 -7.35
CA ASP A 110 -1.27 -16.80 -7.93
C ASP A 110 -0.22 -17.65 -7.19
N ALA A 111 -0.51 -18.92 -6.93
CA ALA A 111 0.39 -19.80 -6.18
C ALA A 111 1.78 -19.96 -6.81
N GLU A 112 1.92 -19.82 -8.14
CA GLU A 112 3.22 -19.85 -8.82
C GLU A 112 4.02 -18.57 -8.51
N LEU A 113 3.39 -17.40 -8.63
CA LEU A 113 4.02 -16.12 -8.31
C LEU A 113 4.37 -16.02 -6.83
N ALA A 114 3.49 -16.51 -5.95
CA ALA A 114 3.71 -16.50 -4.50
C ALA A 114 4.99 -17.24 -4.09
N ARG A 115 5.37 -18.30 -4.80
CA ARG A 115 6.62 -19.05 -4.55
C ARG A 115 7.89 -18.29 -4.92
N THR A 116 7.79 -17.23 -5.73
CA THR A 116 8.95 -16.40 -6.11
C THR A 116 9.06 -15.13 -5.28
N LEU A 117 8.10 -14.86 -4.38
CA LEU A 117 8.14 -13.66 -3.54
C LEU A 117 9.21 -13.79 -2.46
N PRO A 118 9.85 -12.68 -2.04
CA PRO A 118 10.78 -12.70 -0.93
C PRO A 118 10.11 -13.19 0.36
N ASP A 119 10.73 -14.17 1.03
CA ASP A 119 10.37 -14.54 2.39
C ASP A 119 10.93 -13.51 3.36
N VAL A 120 10.19 -12.42 3.57
CA VAL A 120 10.42 -11.58 4.75
C VAL A 120 9.87 -12.38 5.94
N PRO A 121 10.73 -12.85 6.86
CA PRO A 121 10.25 -13.59 8.01
C PRO A 121 9.24 -12.72 8.76
N ALA A 122 8.06 -13.27 9.03
CA ALA A 122 7.15 -12.64 9.97
C ALA A 122 7.95 -12.43 11.26
N ARG A 123 7.99 -11.20 11.78
CA ARG A 123 8.60 -10.97 13.09
C ARG A 123 7.87 -11.89 14.07
N ALA A 124 8.58 -12.87 14.63
CA ALA A 124 8.09 -13.61 15.77
C ALA A 124 7.84 -12.59 16.88
N ASN A 125 6.62 -12.65 17.45
CA ASN A 125 6.03 -11.80 18.48
C ASN A 125 6.98 -10.91 19.29
#